data_AF-A0A257H846-F1
#
_entry.id   AF-A0A257H846-F1
#
_cell.length_a   1.000
_cell.length_b   1.000
_cell.length_c   1.000
_cell.angle_alpha   90.00
_cell.angle_beta   90.00
_cell.angle_gamma   90.00
#
_symmetry.space_group_name_H-M   'P 1'
#
loop_
_entity.id
_entity.type
_entity.pdbx_description
1 polymer ?
#
loop_
_entity_poly.entity_id
_entity_poly.type
_entity_poly.pdbx_seq_one_letter_code
_entity_poly.pdbx_strand_id
1 'polypeptide(L)'
;MATFRDSTMNDGSQASTIGSEAPAVADRSIGSIIAETRNLTADQVERVLQHQRAKGIRFGEAAIALGYANADDVLFALAQQFHYPYAAETQSKANPELVALNQPFGAQAESFRAIRSQLMMRLFNEGQPRHAIAVVSPNAGDGKTFFAANLAITMAQLGGRTLLVDADMRGPRQHQVFGIDNKAGLSGVLSGRTEAKVIQQVVGVPSLFVLPVGITPPNPLELVERPAFG
;
A
#
# COMPACT_ATOMS: atom_id res chain seq x y z
N MET A 1 33.13 -61.17 33.17
CA MET A 1 31.73 -61.28 33.63
C MET A 1 30.87 -60.75 32.49
N ALA A 2 30.40 -61.58 31.57
CA ALA A 2 29.21 -62.45 31.70
C ALA A 2 27.96 -61.60 32.01
N THR A 3 26.83 -61.61 31.29
CA THR A 3 26.31 -62.37 30.13
C THR A 3 24.83 -61.92 29.94
N PHE A 4 24.15 -62.42 28.89
CA PHE A 4 22.67 -62.56 28.72
C PHE A 4 21.90 -61.34 28.15
N ARG A 5 21.42 -61.39 26.89
CA ARG A 5 20.21 -62.08 26.31
C ARG A 5 18.95 -61.23 26.50
N ASP A 6 17.97 -61.15 25.61
CA ASP A 6 17.73 -61.60 24.24
C ASP A 6 16.43 -60.87 23.78
N SER A 7 16.30 -60.66 22.47
CA SER A 7 15.09 -60.58 21.64
C SER A 7 13.73 -60.04 22.17
N THR A 8 13.07 -59.16 21.40
CA THR A 8 11.90 -59.48 20.55
C THR A 8 11.18 -58.22 20.02
N MET A 9 10.81 -58.26 18.72
CA MET A 9 9.55 -57.74 18.10
C MET A 9 9.25 -56.22 18.21
N ASN A 10 8.44 -55.56 17.39
CA ASN A 10 7.86 -55.67 16.05
C ASN A 10 7.11 -54.31 15.89
N ASP A 11 6.93 -53.88 14.64
CA ASP A 11 5.92 -52.94 14.16
C ASP A 11 5.95 -51.44 14.50
N GLY A 12 5.94 -50.67 13.40
CA GLY A 12 4.98 -49.58 13.21
C GLY A 12 5.26 -48.25 13.88
N SER A 13 6.00 -47.37 13.21
CA SER A 13 5.63 -45.95 13.25
C SER A 13 5.98 -45.25 11.93
N GLN A 14 4.93 -44.67 11.37
CA GLN A 14 4.89 -43.89 10.15
C GLN A 14 5.85 -42.70 10.27
N ALA A 15 6.90 -42.68 9.45
CA ALA A 15 7.64 -41.46 9.20
C ALA A 15 6.81 -40.58 8.25
N SER A 16 5.92 -39.80 8.83
CA SER A 16 5.26 -38.67 8.20
C SER A 16 6.34 -37.67 7.76
N THR A 17 6.72 -37.76 6.48
CA THR A 17 7.44 -36.70 5.79
C THR A 17 6.46 -35.54 5.66
N ILE A 18 6.46 -34.64 6.64
CA ILE A 18 5.84 -33.32 6.49
C ILE A 18 6.74 -32.54 5.55
N GLY A 19 6.60 -32.84 4.25
CA GLY A 19 6.92 -31.88 3.21
C GLY A 19 5.98 -30.71 3.43
N SER A 20 6.51 -29.63 4.01
CA SER A 20 5.84 -28.34 3.97
C SER A 20 5.91 -27.86 2.53
N GLU A 21 4.97 -28.34 1.72
CA GLU A 21 4.63 -27.70 0.45
C GLU A 21 4.17 -26.28 0.80
N ALA A 22 5.11 -25.32 0.69
CA ALA A 22 4.73 -23.94 0.43
C ALA A 22 3.77 -23.98 -0.77
N PRO A 23 2.59 -23.35 -0.70
CA PRO A 23 1.64 -23.43 -1.79
C PRO A 23 2.33 -22.88 -3.03
N ALA A 24 2.41 -23.71 -4.08
CA ALA A 24 2.89 -23.30 -5.38
C ALA A 24 2.13 -22.04 -5.79
N VAL A 25 2.85 -20.92 -5.88
CA VAL A 25 2.30 -19.65 -6.35
C VAL A 25 1.90 -19.88 -7.80
N ALA A 26 0.64 -20.26 -8.02
CA ALA A 26 0.09 -20.29 -9.36
C ALA A 26 0.12 -18.84 -9.85
N ASP A 27 0.95 -18.55 -10.85
CA ASP A 27 0.94 -17.30 -11.59
C ASP A 27 -0.48 -17.08 -12.14
N ARG A 28 -1.33 -16.40 -11.36
CA ARG A 28 -2.71 -16.11 -11.77
C ARG A 28 -2.62 -15.23 -13.00
N SER A 29 -3.09 -15.77 -14.13
CA SER A 29 -3.11 -15.04 -15.39
C SER A 29 -4.01 -13.80 -15.26
N ILE A 30 -3.66 -12.71 -15.96
CA ILE A 30 -4.50 -11.49 -16.03
C ILE A 30 -5.93 -11.86 -16.41
N GLY A 31 -6.10 -12.78 -17.35
CA GLY A 31 -7.42 -13.24 -17.79
C GLY A 31 -8.24 -13.90 -16.69
N SER A 32 -7.62 -14.75 -15.85
CA SER A 32 -8.33 -15.36 -14.71
C SER A 32 -8.72 -14.31 -13.66
N ILE A 33 -7.87 -13.31 -13.41
CA ILE A 33 -8.17 -12.27 -12.42
C ILE A 33 -9.31 -11.37 -12.91
N ILE A 34 -9.31 -10.97 -14.19
CA ILE A 34 -10.41 -10.19 -14.79
C ILE A 34 -11.71 -11.00 -14.78
N ALA A 35 -11.65 -12.27 -15.17
CA ALA A 35 -12.82 -13.15 -15.21
C ALA A 35 -13.47 -13.30 -13.82
N GLU A 36 -12.66 -13.51 -12.78
CA GLU A 36 -13.17 -13.59 -11.41
C GLU A 36 -13.70 -12.23 -10.89
N THR A 37 -12.95 -11.15 -11.11
CA THR A 37 -13.32 -9.81 -10.59
C THR A 37 -14.65 -9.33 -11.16
N ARG A 38 -14.93 -9.64 -12.43
CA ARG A 38 -16.16 -9.26 -13.13
C ARG A 38 -17.22 -10.37 -13.16
N ASN A 39 -16.97 -11.50 -12.50
CA ASN A 39 -17.83 -12.69 -12.55
C ASN A 39 -18.21 -13.08 -13.99
N LEU A 40 -17.24 -13.10 -14.91
CA LEU A 40 -17.49 -13.45 -16.30
C LEU A 40 -17.92 -14.92 -16.42
N THR A 41 -18.95 -15.19 -17.23
CA THR A 41 -19.38 -16.56 -17.52
C THR A 41 -18.39 -17.27 -18.45
N ALA A 42 -18.43 -18.60 -18.50
CA ALA A 42 -17.59 -19.39 -19.41
C ALA A 42 -17.73 -18.94 -20.88
N ASP A 43 -18.96 -18.70 -21.32
CA ASP A 43 -19.26 -18.19 -22.67
C ASP A 43 -18.65 -16.80 -22.92
N GLN A 44 -18.67 -15.92 -21.92
CA GLN A 44 -18.06 -14.59 -22.02
C GLN A 44 -16.54 -14.69 -22.12
N VAL A 45 -15.91 -15.55 -21.31
CA VAL A 45 -14.46 -15.80 -21.38
C VAL A 45 -14.08 -16.38 -22.74
N GLU A 46 -14.85 -17.31 -23.28
CA GLU A 46 -14.60 -17.89 -24.60
C GLU A 46 -14.67 -16.82 -25.71
N ARG A 47 -15.66 -15.92 -25.67
CA ARG A 47 -15.77 -14.80 -26.61
C ARG A 47 -14.56 -13.87 -26.54
N VAL A 48 -14.05 -13.58 -25.34
CA VAL A 48 -12.83 -12.79 -25.16
C VAL A 48 -11.63 -13.50 -25.80
N LEU A 49 -11.45 -14.80 -25.55
CA LEU A 49 -10.36 -15.60 -26.12
C LEU A 49 -10.44 -15.69 -27.65
N GLN A 50 -11.62 -15.85 -28.22
CA GLN A 50 -11.82 -15.84 -29.67
C GLN A 50 -11.45 -14.48 -30.27
N HIS A 51 -11.89 -13.38 -29.66
CA HIS A 51 -11.55 -12.03 -30.11
C HIS A 51 -10.05 -11.73 -29.99
N GLN A 52 -9.44 -12.19 -28.91
CA GLN A 52 -8.00 -12.12 -28.67
C GLN A 52 -7.22 -12.80 -29.79
N ARG A 53 -7.57 -14.05 -30.13
CA ARG A 53 -6.92 -14.83 -31.20
C ARG A 53 -7.14 -14.22 -32.58
N ALA A 54 -8.36 -13.77 -32.86
CA ALA A 54 -8.72 -13.20 -34.17
C ALA A 54 -7.98 -11.88 -34.47
N LYS A 55 -7.75 -11.04 -33.44
CA LYS A 55 -7.11 -9.73 -33.60
C LYS A 55 -5.64 -9.69 -33.16
N GLY A 56 -5.12 -10.74 -32.56
CA GLY A 56 -3.75 -10.80 -32.05
C GLY A 56 -3.47 -9.82 -30.90
N ILE A 57 -4.49 -9.44 -30.13
CA ILE A 57 -4.39 -8.47 -29.02
C ILE A 57 -4.28 -9.18 -27.66
N ARG A 58 -4.11 -8.42 -26.56
CA ARG A 58 -4.05 -9.01 -25.20
C ARG A 58 -5.46 -9.32 -24.68
N PHE A 59 -5.57 -10.26 -23.72
CA PHE A 59 -6.88 -10.64 -23.13
C PHE A 59 -7.62 -9.42 -22.55
N GLY A 60 -6.93 -8.57 -21.78
CA GLY A 60 -7.54 -7.37 -21.20
C GLY A 60 -8.04 -6.38 -22.25
N GLU A 61 -7.29 -6.19 -23.35
CA GLU A 61 -7.71 -5.35 -24.48
C GLU A 61 -8.93 -5.94 -25.19
N ALA A 62 -8.97 -7.26 -25.38
CA ALA A 62 -10.12 -7.95 -25.94
C ALA A 62 -11.36 -7.85 -25.02
N ALA A 63 -11.18 -7.96 -23.71
CA ALA A 63 -12.26 -7.81 -22.73
C ALA A 63 -12.84 -6.39 -22.72
N ILE A 64 -11.99 -5.36 -22.86
CA ILE A 64 -12.43 -3.97 -23.01
C ILE A 64 -13.16 -3.75 -24.33
N ALA A 65 -12.61 -4.25 -25.44
CA ALA A 65 -13.21 -4.10 -26.76
C ALA A 65 -14.62 -4.74 -26.86
N LEU A 66 -14.86 -5.81 -26.09
CA LEU A 66 -16.15 -6.48 -26.00
C LEU A 66 -17.07 -5.92 -24.91
N GLY A 67 -16.61 -4.93 -24.13
CA GLY A 67 -17.39 -4.30 -23.05
C GLY A 67 -17.55 -5.16 -21.79
N TYR A 68 -16.78 -6.23 -21.63
CA TYR A 68 -16.83 -7.10 -20.46
C TYR A 68 -15.95 -6.62 -19.30
N ALA A 69 -14.96 -5.77 -19.60
CA ALA A 69 -14.09 -5.11 -18.63
C ALA A 69 -13.87 -3.65 -19.03
N ASN A 70 -13.43 -2.82 -18.08
CA ASN A 70 -12.91 -1.48 -18.33
C ASN A 70 -11.38 -1.43 -18.14
N ALA A 71 -10.77 -0.25 -18.36
CA ALA A 71 -9.34 -0.08 -18.16
C ALA A 71 -8.91 -0.35 -16.71
N ASP A 72 -9.71 0.05 -15.72
CA ASP A 72 -9.43 -0.12 -14.30
C ASP A 72 -9.44 -1.60 -13.88
N ASP A 73 -10.29 -2.44 -14.47
CA ASP A 73 -10.33 -3.89 -14.26
C ASP A 73 -9.03 -4.56 -14.72
N VAL A 74 -8.50 -4.14 -15.88
CA VAL A 74 -7.24 -4.64 -16.41
C VAL A 74 -6.07 -4.21 -15.53
N LEU A 75 -6.09 -2.95 -15.07
CA LEU A 75 -5.09 -2.39 -14.18
C LEU A 75 -5.10 -3.07 -12.80
N PHE A 76 -6.29 -3.37 -12.26
CA PHE A 76 -6.44 -4.16 -11.04
C PHE A 76 -5.86 -5.57 -11.19
N ALA A 77 -6.18 -6.25 -12.31
CA ALA A 77 -5.66 -7.58 -12.59
C ALA A 77 -4.13 -7.59 -12.73
N LEU A 78 -3.56 -6.57 -13.37
CA LEU A 78 -2.11 -6.37 -13.45
C LEU A 78 -1.51 -6.12 -12.05
N ALA A 79 -2.15 -5.29 -11.24
CA ALA A 79 -1.67 -5.03 -9.88
C ALA A 79 -1.66 -6.30 -9.02
N GLN A 80 -2.71 -7.13 -9.08
CA GLN A 80 -2.74 -8.41 -8.40
C GLN A 80 -1.65 -9.36 -8.89
N GLN A 81 -1.46 -9.47 -10.21
CA GLN A 81 -0.43 -10.34 -10.79
C GLN A 81 0.99 -9.93 -10.35
N PHE A 82 1.28 -8.63 -10.33
CA PHE A 82 2.60 -8.10 -9.96
C PHE A 82 2.72 -7.73 -8.48
N HIS A 83 1.77 -8.14 -7.63
CA HIS A 83 1.73 -7.84 -6.18
C HIS A 83 1.88 -6.35 -5.86
N TYR A 84 1.36 -5.48 -6.71
CA TYR A 84 1.31 -4.05 -6.47
C TYR A 84 0.16 -3.73 -5.49
N PRO A 85 0.40 -2.92 -4.45
CA PRO A 85 -0.67 -2.43 -3.58
C PRO A 85 -1.59 -1.48 -4.35
N TYR A 86 -2.62 -2.06 -4.97
CA TYR A 86 -3.73 -1.39 -5.65
C TYR A 86 -5.00 -1.69 -4.87
N ALA A 87 -5.65 -0.66 -4.34
CA ALA A 87 -6.96 -0.81 -3.73
C ALA A 87 -7.99 -1.04 -4.85
N ALA A 88 -8.59 -2.24 -4.89
CA ALA A 88 -9.74 -2.49 -5.74
C ALA A 88 -10.85 -1.47 -5.41
N GLU A 89 -11.57 -0.97 -6.42
CA GLU A 89 -12.59 0.09 -6.28
C GLU A 89 -13.77 -0.23 -5.33
N THR A 90 -13.82 -1.40 -4.70
CA THR A 90 -14.87 -1.75 -3.75
C THR A 90 -14.62 -1.14 -2.37
N GLN A 91 -14.83 0.19 -2.29
CA GLN A 91 -15.57 0.97 -1.27
C GLN A 91 -14.90 2.33 -0.99
N SER A 92 -15.56 3.37 -1.49
CA SER A 92 -15.24 4.80 -1.40
C SER A 92 -14.04 5.25 -2.25
N LYS A 93 -14.30 6.02 -3.33
CA LYS A 93 -13.24 6.75 -4.04
C LYS A 93 -12.52 7.60 -3.00
N ALA A 94 -11.24 7.30 -2.75
CA ALA A 94 -10.43 8.09 -1.85
C ALA A 94 -10.38 9.54 -2.36
N ASN A 95 -10.01 10.48 -1.49
CA ASN A 95 -9.96 11.90 -1.84
C ASN A 95 -9.23 12.11 -3.19
N PRO A 96 -9.76 12.88 -4.15
CA PRO A 96 -9.16 13.08 -5.47
C PRO A 96 -7.71 13.62 -5.42
N GLU A 97 -7.29 14.24 -4.32
CA GLU A 97 -5.90 14.62 -4.08
C GLU A 97 -4.95 13.40 -4.00
N LEU A 98 -5.44 12.19 -3.72
CA LEU A 98 -4.63 10.96 -3.61
C LEU A 98 -4.42 10.26 -4.96
N VAL A 99 -3.81 10.96 -5.90
CA VAL A 99 -3.61 10.50 -7.29
C VAL A 99 -2.77 9.22 -7.39
N ALA A 100 -1.79 9.02 -6.49
CA ALA A 100 -0.99 7.80 -6.43
C ALA A 100 -1.78 6.57 -5.96
N LEU A 101 -2.93 6.77 -5.30
CA LEU A 101 -3.85 5.72 -4.88
C LEU A 101 -4.99 5.52 -5.90
N ASN A 102 -5.58 6.63 -6.37
CA ASN A 102 -6.74 6.62 -7.25
C ASN A 102 -6.39 6.30 -8.71
N GLN A 103 -5.19 6.69 -9.17
CA GLN A 103 -4.71 6.48 -10.54
C GLN A 103 -3.25 5.99 -10.52
N PRO A 104 -2.96 4.82 -9.93
CA PRO A 104 -1.59 4.34 -9.68
C PRO A 104 -0.79 4.04 -10.96
N PHE A 105 -1.47 3.99 -12.11
CA PHE A 105 -0.85 3.82 -13.43
C PHE A 105 -0.88 5.11 -14.27
N GLY A 106 -1.39 6.21 -13.71
CA GLY A 106 -1.41 7.52 -14.35
C GLY A 106 -0.04 8.21 -14.32
N ALA A 107 0.15 9.20 -15.21
CA ALA A 107 1.40 9.94 -15.35
C ALA A 107 1.83 10.67 -14.05
N GLN A 108 0.87 11.12 -13.24
CA GLN A 108 1.15 11.78 -11.96
C GLN A 108 1.72 10.78 -10.94
N ALA A 109 1.12 9.58 -10.83
CA ALA A 109 1.65 8.53 -9.97
C ALA A 109 3.07 8.12 -10.38
N GLU A 110 3.34 8.05 -11.69
CA GLU A 110 4.67 7.76 -12.21
C GLU A 110 5.70 8.85 -11.84
N SER A 111 5.28 10.12 -11.88
CA SER A 111 6.13 11.23 -11.44
C SER A 111 6.52 11.10 -9.96
N PHE A 112 5.58 10.73 -9.09
CA PHE A 112 5.88 10.44 -7.69
C PHE A 112 6.79 9.21 -7.50
N ARG A 113 6.62 8.16 -8.31
CA ARG A 113 7.53 7.00 -8.30
C ARG A 113 8.95 7.37 -8.69
N ALA A 114 9.12 8.23 -9.70
CA ALA A 114 10.44 8.74 -10.09
C ALA A 114 11.11 9.53 -8.95
N ILE A 115 10.37 10.43 -8.31
CA ILE A 115 10.85 11.22 -7.15
C ILE A 115 11.24 10.28 -5.99
N ARG A 116 10.37 9.33 -5.64
CA ARG A 116 10.64 8.33 -4.61
C ARG A 116 11.95 7.58 -4.88
N SER A 117 12.16 7.10 -6.10
CA SER A 117 13.38 6.37 -6.48
C SER A 117 14.63 7.24 -6.31
N GLN A 118 14.57 8.52 -6.69
CA GLN A 118 15.67 9.46 -6.48
C GLN A 118 15.95 9.71 -5.00
N LEU A 119 14.91 9.83 -4.16
CA LEU A 119 15.06 9.99 -2.72
C LEU A 119 15.67 8.74 -2.07
N MET A 120 15.20 7.54 -2.44
CA MET A 120 15.74 6.27 -1.96
C MET A 120 17.25 6.15 -2.21
N MET A 121 17.68 6.41 -3.44
CA MET A 121 19.09 6.32 -3.85
C MET A 121 20.01 7.33 -3.12
N ARG A 122 19.47 8.49 -2.72
CA ARG A 122 20.28 9.56 -2.11
C ARG A 122 20.27 9.54 -0.59
N LEU A 123 19.14 9.17 0.01
CA LEU A 123 18.89 9.37 1.44
C LEU A 123 18.77 8.06 2.22
N PHE A 124 18.54 6.92 1.57
CA PHE A 124 18.23 5.66 2.27
C PHE A 124 19.21 4.54 1.90
N ASN A 125 20.51 4.82 2.09
CA ASN A 125 21.57 3.84 1.87
C ASN A 125 21.73 2.92 3.10
N GLU A 126 22.09 1.66 2.83
CA GLU A 126 22.40 0.70 3.89
C GLU A 126 23.55 1.19 4.76
N GLY A 127 23.40 1.08 6.09
CA GLY A 127 24.40 1.52 7.07
C GLY A 127 24.32 2.99 7.50
N GLN A 128 23.42 3.79 6.92
CA GLN A 128 23.17 5.18 7.35
C GLN A 128 21.95 5.28 8.28
N PRO A 129 21.92 6.27 9.21
CA PRO A 129 20.74 6.52 10.03
C PRO A 129 19.53 6.86 9.16
N ARG A 130 18.34 6.40 9.56
CA ARG A 130 17.11 6.70 8.82
C ARG A 130 16.81 8.19 8.90
N HIS A 131 16.62 8.83 7.75
CA HIS A 131 16.30 10.26 7.67
C HIS A 131 14.79 10.51 7.68
N ALA A 132 14.35 11.50 8.46
CA ALA A 132 13.05 12.13 8.27
C ALA A 132 13.16 13.17 7.15
N ILE A 133 12.13 13.25 6.29
CA ILE A 133 12.07 14.23 5.20
C ILE A 133 11.00 15.26 5.54
N ALA A 134 11.41 16.52 5.63
CA ALA A 134 10.49 17.64 5.74
C ALA A 134 10.04 18.10 4.33
N VAL A 135 8.74 18.18 4.11
CA VAL A 135 8.14 18.76 2.90
C VAL A 135 7.60 20.14 3.24
N VAL A 136 8.19 21.17 2.66
CA VAL A 136 7.84 22.58 2.90
C VAL A 136 7.61 23.32 1.58
N SER A 137 6.87 24.42 1.61
CA SER A 137 6.69 25.31 0.48
C SER A 137 6.71 26.78 0.92
N PRO A 138 7.07 27.72 0.03
CA PRO A 138 7.08 29.14 0.35
C PRO A 138 5.70 29.68 0.76
N ASN A 139 4.63 29.24 0.10
CA ASN A 139 3.29 29.76 0.30
C ASN A 139 2.27 28.67 0.63
N ALA A 140 1.17 29.10 1.24
CA ALA A 140 -0.05 28.29 1.31
C ALA A 140 -0.63 28.11 -0.10
N GLY A 141 -1.06 26.90 -0.43
CA GLY A 141 -1.61 26.57 -1.75
C GLY A 141 -0.60 25.99 -2.75
N ASP A 142 0.71 26.03 -2.49
CA ASP A 142 1.75 25.49 -3.39
C ASP A 142 1.72 23.95 -3.54
N GLY A 143 0.80 23.26 -2.85
CA GLY A 143 0.63 21.82 -3.00
C GLY A 143 1.50 20.96 -2.07
N LYS A 144 2.14 21.52 -1.03
CA LYS A 144 2.95 20.74 -0.07
C LYS A 144 2.19 19.56 0.56
N THR A 145 0.91 19.75 0.90
CA THR A 145 0.04 18.69 1.46
C THR A 145 -0.18 17.57 0.44
N PHE A 146 -0.56 17.93 -0.79
CA PHE A 146 -0.76 17.02 -1.91
C PHE A 146 0.51 16.22 -2.21
N PHE A 147 1.65 16.92 -2.28
CA PHE A 147 2.94 16.31 -2.54
C PHE A 147 3.32 15.31 -1.44
N ALA A 148 3.24 15.72 -0.18
CA ALA A 148 3.58 14.86 0.96
C ALA A 148 2.69 13.60 1.03
N ALA A 149 1.38 13.75 0.78
CA ALA A 149 0.44 12.63 0.78
C ALA A 149 0.78 11.58 -0.29
N ASN A 150 0.96 12.01 -1.53
CA ASN A 150 1.26 11.10 -2.64
C ASN A 150 2.67 10.51 -2.59
N LEU A 151 3.64 11.29 -2.10
CA LEU A 151 4.97 10.76 -1.82
C LEU A 151 4.91 9.68 -0.73
N ALA A 152 4.16 9.89 0.36
CA ALA A 152 4.01 8.89 1.41
C ALA A 152 3.33 7.61 0.90
N ILE A 153 2.32 7.72 0.03
CA ILE A 153 1.71 6.56 -0.63
C ILE A 153 2.77 5.80 -1.43
N THR A 154 3.48 6.47 -2.35
CA THR A 154 4.46 5.77 -3.21
C THR A 154 5.60 5.15 -2.39
N MET A 155 6.03 5.79 -1.31
CA MET A 155 7.00 5.22 -0.36
C MET A 155 6.47 3.94 0.29
N ALA A 156 5.22 3.95 0.76
CA ALA A 156 4.58 2.78 1.37
C ALA A 156 4.34 1.64 0.37
N GLN A 157 4.11 1.95 -0.91
CA GLN A 157 3.90 0.95 -1.96
C GLN A 157 5.14 0.09 -2.24
N LEU A 158 6.33 0.53 -1.82
CA LEU A 158 7.57 -0.28 -1.90
C LEU A 158 7.65 -1.33 -0.76
N GLY A 159 6.62 -1.44 0.08
CA GLY A 159 6.58 -2.34 1.24
C GLY A 159 7.24 -1.76 2.50
N GLY A 160 7.95 -0.63 2.40
CA GLY A 160 8.54 0.06 3.54
C GLY A 160 7.49 0.67 4.47
N ARG A 161 7.64 0.46 5.78
CA ARG A 161 6.80 1.13 6.80
C ARG A 161 7.00 2.64 6.72
N THR A 162 5.96 3.35 6.34
CA THR A 162 5.98 4.80 6.12
C THR A 162 5.06 5.50 7.12
N LEU A 163 5.58 6.52 7.80
CA LEU A 163 4.80 7.42 8.64
C LEU A 163 4.79 8.81 8.02
N LEU A 164 3.61 9.31 7.68
CA LEU A 164 3.39 10.71 7.33
C LEU A 164 2.95 11.48 8.58
N VAL A 165 3.71 12.51 8.95
CA VAL A 165 3.38 13.38 10.08
C VAL A 165 2.84 14.71 9.54
N ASP A 166 1.61 15.08 9.91
CA ASP A 166 1.10 16.42 9.66
C ASP A 166 1.66 17.37 10.74
N ALA A 167 2.74 18.07 10.38
CA ALA A 167 3.36 19.08 11.25
C ALA A 167 2.86 20.50 10.95
N ASP A 168 1.92 20.69 10.02
CA ASP A 168 1.29 21.99 9.77
C ASP A 168 0.15 22.23 10.77
N MET A 169 0.54 22.61 11.99
CA MET A 169 -0.40 22.89 13.08
C MET A 169 -1.23 24.16 12.87
N ARG A 170 -0.92 24.98 11.87
CA ARG A 170 -1.67 26.21 11.54
C ARG A 170 -2.81 25.92 10.57
N GLY A 171 -2.59 25.03 9.62
CA GLY A 171 -3.59 24.61 8.63
C GLY A 171 -3.56 23.11 8.37
N PRO A 172 -3.88 22.26 9.37
CA PRO A 172 -3.80 20.81 9.21
C PRO A 172 -4.78 20.32 8.15
N ARG A 173 -4.31 19.47 7.23
CA ARG A 173 -5.13 18.97 6.12
C ARG A 173 -4.96 17.48 5.83
N GLN A 174 -3.91 16.82 6.35
CA GLN A 174 -3.68 15.42 6.02
C GLN A 174 -4.85 14.52 6.48
N HIS A 175 -5.48 14.84 7.61
CA HIS A 175 -6.65 14.10 8.07
C HIS A 175 -7.83 14.15 7.08
N GLN A 176 -8.03 15.28 6.40
CA GLN A 176 -9.08 15.46 5.38
C GLN A 176 -8.72 14.72 4.09
N VAL A 177 -7.44 14.74 3.71
CA VAL A 177 -6.93 14.06 2.53
C VAL A 177 -7.06 12.53 2.67
N PHE A 178 -6.71 11.98 3.85
CA PHE A 178 -6.78 10.54 4.09
C PHE A 178 -8.12 10.06 4.67
N GLY A 179 -9.05 10.96 5.00
CA GLY A 179 -10.36 10.60 5.56
C GLY A 179 -10.26 9.97 6.95
N ILE A 180 -9.31 10.42 7.78
CA ILE A 180 -9.05 9.90 9.13
C ILE A 180 -9.49 10.89 10.22
N ASP A 181 -9.64 10.42 11.45
CA ASP A 181 -10.05 11.26 12.59
C ASP A 181 -8.91 12.21 13.01
N ASN A 182 -9.24 13.41 13.50
CA ASN A 182 -8.27 14.42 13.93
C ASN A 182 -8.49 14.89 15.39
N LYS A 183 -9.07 14.04 16.24
CA LYS A 183 -9.31 14.38 17.66
C LYS A 183 -8.05 14.22 18.52
N ALA A 184 -7.13 13.37 18.09
CA ALA A 184 -5.88 13.06 18.78
C ALA A 184 -4.72 13.04 17.77
N GLY A 185 -3.54 13.52 18.16
CA GLY A 185 -2.42 13.63 17.24
C GLY A 185 -1.18 14.31 17.79
N LEU A 186 -0.37 14.83 16.87
CA LEU A 186 0.94 15.42 17.16
C LEU A 186 0.90 16.51 18.24
N SER A 187 -0.07 17.42 18.18
CA SER A 187 -0.28 18.48 19.19
C SER A 187 -0.44 17.91 20.60
N GLY A 188 -1.24 16.85 20.73
CA GLY A 188 -1.44 16.13 22.00
C GLY A 188 -0.15 15.51 22.51
N VAL A 189 0.57 14.81 21.64
CA VAL A 189 1.86 14.18 21.93
C VAL A 189 2.89 15.20 22.41
N LEU A 190 3.08 16.31 21.70
CA LEU A 190 4.03 17.36 22.09
C LEU A 190 3.61 18.13 23.35
N SER A 191 2.31 18.13 23.65
CA SER A 191 1.78 18.66 24.92
C SER A 191 2.02 17.73 26.10
N GLY A 192 2.53 16.51 25.89
CA GLY A 192 2.69 15.49 26.92
C GLY A 192 1.37 14.81 27.31
N ARG A 193 0.33 14.94 26.50
CA ARG A 193 -0.96 14.27 26.73
C ARG A 193 -0.89 12.83 26.24
N THR A 194 -1.33 11.89 27.09
CA THR A 194 -1.49 10.49 26.69
C THR A 194 -2.80 10.34 25.91
N GLU A 195 -2.68 10.25 24.59
CA GLU A 195 -3.81 10.07 23.70
C GLU A 195 -3.74 8.70 23.01
N ALA A 196 -4.87 7.98 22.97
CA ALA A 196 -4.96 6.72 22.26
C ALA A 196 -5.14 6.97 20.76
N LYS A 197 -4.62 6.07 19.92
CA LYS A 197 -4.83 6.06 18.46
C LYS A 197 -4.36 7.33 17.72
N VAL A 198 -3.29 7.98 18.20
CA VAL A 198 -2.67 9.14 17.55
C VAL A 198 -2.09 8.83 16.17
N ILE A 199 -1.69 7.58 15.91
CA ILE A 199 -1.23 7.12 14.60
C ILE A 199 -2.30 6.22 14.01
N GLN A 200 -2.73 6.52 12.79
CA GLN A 200 -3.81 5.82 12.10
C GLN A 200 -3.29 5.20 10.80
N GLN A 201 -3.63 3.94 10.56
CA GLN A 201 -3.30 3.24 9.32
C GLN A 201 -4.24 3.71 8.20
N VAL A 202 -3.69 3.92 7.01
CA VAL A 202 -4.47 4.33 5.83
C VAL A 202 -5.15 3.11 5.21
N VAL A 203 -6.47 3.21 5.01
CA VAL A 203 -7.26 2.16 4.35
C VAL A 203 -6.78 1.99 2.90
N GLY A 204 -6.58 0.75 2.47
CA GLY A 204 -6.09 0.43 1.12
C GLY A 204 -4.58 0.56 0.93
N VAL A 205 -3.82 1.03 1.93
CA VAL A 205 -2.35 1.15 1.88
C VAL A 205 -1.73 0.60 3.18
N PRO A 206 -1.52 -0.73 3.29
CA PRO A 206 -1.19 -1.38 4.57
C PRO A 206 0.07 -0.84 5.27
N SER A 207 1.09 -0.43 4.51
CA SER A 207 2.36 0.06 5.06
C SER A 207 2.39 1.57 5.34
N LEU A 208 1.28 2.28 5.13
CA LEU A 208 1.17 3.73 5.35
C LEU A 208 0.40 4.05 6.64
N PHE A 209 1.04 4.86 7.46
CA PHE A 209 0.48 5.40 8.68
C PHE A 209 0.51 6.93 8.64
N VAL A 210 -0.48 7.57 9.26
CA VAL A 210 -0.57 9.02 9.36
C VAL A 210 -0.69 9.41 10.84
N LEU A 211 0.15 10.36 11.26
CA LEU A 211 0.02 11.09 12.52
C LEU A 211 -0.55 12.47 12.18
N PRO A 212 -1.86 12.71 12.35
CA PRO A 212 -2.45 14.01 12.10
C PRO A 212 -2.09 14.99 13.23
N VAL A 213 -2.43 16.26 13.08
CA VAL A 213 -2.15 17.28 14.10
C VAL A 213 -2.89 17.01 15.41
N GLY A 214 -4.11 16.49 15.34
CA GLY A 214 -5.04 16.48 16.48
C GLY A 214 -5.71 17.86 16.64
N ILE A 215 -6.04 18.19 17.88
CA ILE A 215 -6.60 19.51 18.23
C ILE A 215 -5.56 20.59 17.93
N THR A 216 -5.91 21.53 17.04
CA THR A 216 -5.06 22.68 16.70
C THR A 216 -4.69 23.47 17.96
N PRO A 217 -3.39 23.58 18.27
CA PRO A 217 -2.95 24.29 19.46
C PRO A 217 -2.97 25.81 19.23
N PRO A 218 -3.18 26.62 20.28
CA PRO A 218 -3.08 28.09 20.19
C PRO A 218 -1.63 28.56 20.01
N ASN A 219 -0.65 27.71 20.32
CA ASN A 219 0.78 28.00 20.35
C ASN A 219 1.61 26.94 19.56
N PRO A 220 1.47 26.89 18.21
CA PRO A 220 2.14 25.87 17.40
C PRO A 220 3.67 25.86 17.46
N LEU A 221 4.29 27.05 17.47
CA LEU A 221 5.75 27.18 17.39
C LEU A 221 6.40 26.62 18.65
N GLU A 222 5.86 27.00 19.80
CA GLU A 222 6.32 26.61 21.12
C GLU A 222 6.21 25.10 21.34
N LEU A 223 5.27 24.42 20.67
CA LEU A 223 5.15 22.96 20.75
C LEU A 223 6.23 22.25 19.92
N VAL A 224 6.56 22.77 18.74
CA VAL A 224 7.58 22.18 17.86
C VAL A 224 8.99 22.38 18.42
N GLU A 225 9.22 23.46 19.19
CA GLU A 225 10.50 23.71 19.88
C GLU A 225 10.72 22.82 21.12
N ARG A 226 9.74 22.00 21.51
CA ARG A 226 9.90 21.11 22.66
C ARG A 226 10.83 19.95 22.33
N PRO A 227 11.62 19.47 23.33
CA PRO A 227 12.45 18.26 23.17
C PRO A 227 11.67 17.01 22.74
N ALA A 228 10.34 16.99 22.93
CA ALA A 228 9.49 15.88 22.50
C ALA A 228 9.38 15.73 20.97
N PHE A 229 9.70 16.78 20.20
CA PHE A 229 9.65 16.74 18.73
C PHE A 229 10.96 16.23 18.12
N GLY A 230 12.10 16.44 18.80
CA GLY A 230 13.45 16.04 18.37
C GLY A 230 14.53 16.64 19.24
#